data_AF-A0A4R5BM42-F1
#
_entry.id   AF-A0A4R5BM42-F1
#
_cell.length_a   1.000
_cell.length_b   1.000
_cell.length_c   1.000
_cell.angle_alpha   90.00
_cell.angle_beta   90.00
_cell.angle_gamma   90.00
#
_symmetry.space_group_name_H-M   'P 1'
#
loop_
_entity.id
_entity.type
_entity.pdbx_description
1 polymer ?
#
loop_
_entity_poly.entity_id
_entity_poly.type
_entity_poly.pdbx_seq_one_letter_code
_entity_poly.pdbx_strand_id
1 'polypeptide(L)' 'MTQIPNFADVPLDAPSGADEDRWRSEVLAATGKESDALAWEAPEGIDVQPLYTESDVDGLDFLSTYPGLAPFLRGPYPT' A
#
# COMPACT_ATOMS: atom_id res chain seq x y z
N MET A 1 -26.31 11.81 -27.76
CA MET A 1 -25.09 12.38 -28.38
C MET A 1 -23.97 12.21 -27.38
N THR A 2 -23.11 11.21 -27.56
CA THR A 2 -21.94 10.99 -26.70
C THR A 2 -20.82 11.91 -27.21
N GLN A 3 -20.36 12.84 -26.37
CA GLN A 3 -19.26 13.75 -26.70
C GLN A 3 -17.94 13.09 -26.32
N ILE A 4 -16.95 13.12 -27.21
CA ILE A 4 -15.58 12.66 -26.91
C ILE A 4 -14.90 13.76 -26.08
N PRO A 5 -14.41 13.47 -24.86
CA PRO A 5 -13.73 14.46 -24.04
C PRO A 5 -12.36 14.85 -24.63
N ASN A 6 -11.99 16.13 -24.52
CA ASN A 6 -10.66 16.64 -24.84
C ASN A 6 -9.80 16.69 -23.57
N PHE A 7 -8.80 15.82 -23.46
CA PHE A 7 -7.93 15.75 -22.29
C PHE A 7 -6.88 16.86 -22.22
N ALA A 8 -6.72 17.69 -23.26
CA ALA A 8 -5.82 18.84 -23.22
C ALA A 8 -6.22 19.89 -22.16
N ASP A 9 -7.51 19.91 -21.80
CA ASP A 9 -8.10 20.90 -20.89
C ASP A 9 -8.47 20.30 -19.51
N VAL A 10 -8.15 19.03 -19.27
CA VAL A 10 -8.50 18.32 -18.02
C VAL A 10 -7.29 18.31 -17.09
N PRO A 11 -7.36 18.95 -15.90
CA PRO A 11 -6.27 18.91 -14.94
C PRO A 11 -6.13 17.51 -14.33
N LEU A 12 -4.89 17.15 -13.97
CA LEU A 12 -4.64 15.97 -13.14
C LEU A 12 -4.91 16.33 -11.68
N ASP A 13 -6.16 16.15 -11.24
CA ASP A 13 -6.56 16.33 -9.85
C ASP A 13 -5.97 15.23 -8.96
N ALA A 14 -5.93 15.48 -7.64
CA ALA A 14 -5.55 14.45 -6.68
C ALA A 14 -6.57 13.30 -6.74
N PRO A 15 -6.11 12.03 -6.74
CA PRO A 15 -7.02 10.89 -6.67
C PRO A 15 -7.83 10.96 -5.37
N SER A 16 -9.04 10.41 -5.40
CA SER A 16 -9.78 10.15 -4.16
C SER A 16 -8.91 9.29 -3.23
N GLY A 17 -9.03 9.50 -1.92
CA GLY A 17 -8.31 8.72 -0.92
C GLY A 17 -8.54 7.22 -1.08
N ALA A 18 -7.59 6.42 -0.57
CA ALA A 18 -7.74 4.97 -0.52
C ALA A 18 -8.94 4.60 0.37
N ASP A 19 -9.68 3.57 -0.04
CA ASP A 19 -10.84 3.04 0.68
C ASP A 19 -10.63 1.53 0.87
N GLU A 20 -10.20 1.17 2.07
CA GLU A 20 -9.83 -0.20 2.39
C GLU A 20 -11.07 -1.13 2.44
N ASP A 21 -12.20 -0.63 2.93
CA ASP A 21 -13.44 -1.42 3.03
C ASP A 21 -14.01 -1.72 1.65
N ARG A 22 -13.95 -0.75 0.74
CA ARG A 22 -14.26 -0.98 -0.66
C ARG A 22 -13.34 -2.04 -1.26
N TRP A 23 -12.04 -1.94 -1.03
CA TRP A 23 -11.07 -2.92 -1.53
C TRP A 23 -11.37 -4.34 -1.01
N ARG A 24 -11.61 -4.50 0.30
CA ARG A 24 -11.97 -5.81 0.91
C ARG A 24 -13.23 -6.39 0.27
N SER A 25 -14.25 -5.54 0.07
CA SER A 25 -15.51 -5.94 -0.56
C SER A 25 -15.31 -6.41 -2.02
N GLU A 26 -14.47 -5.71 -2.78
CA GLU A 26 -14.14 -6.08 -4.16
C GLU A 26 -13.31 -7.37 -4.24
N VAL A 27 -12.38 -7.60 -3.30
CA VAL A 27 -11.62 -8.85 -3.19
C VAL A 27 -12.53 -10.04 -2.88
N LEU A 28 -13.44 -9.87 -1.92
CA LEU A 28 -14.44 -10.90 -1.60
C LEU A 28 -15.30 -11.23 -2.82
N ALA A 29 -15.78 -10.21 -3.54
CA ALA A 29 -16.59 -10.39 -4.74
C ALA A 29 -15.82 -11.09 -5.88
N ALA A 30 -14.53 -10.77 -6.06
CA ALA A 30 -13.72 -11.32 -7.15
C ALA A 30 -13.19 -12.73 -6.88
N THR A 31 -12.87 -13.05 -5.61
CA THR A 31 -12.19 -14.30 -5.25
C THR A 31 -13.08 -15.29 -4.51
N GLY A 32 -14.21 -14.83 -3.96
CA GLY A 32 -15.08 -15.60 -3.07
C GLY A 32 -14.47 -15.87 -1.69
N LYS A 33 -13.39 -15.17 -1.32
CA LYS A 33 -12.67 -15.34 -0.06
C LYS A 33 -12.45 -13.98 0.60
N GLU A 34 -12.47 -13.95 1.93
CA GLU A 34 -12.01 -12.80 2.71
C GLU A 34 -10.52 -12.53 2.45
N SER A 35 -10.07 -11.28 2.59
CA SER A 35 -8.68 -10.87 2.33
C SER A 35 -7.66 -11.69 3.14
N ASP A 36 -7.96 -11.97 4.41
CA ASP A 36 -7.06 -12.69 5.32
C ASP A 36 -6.81 -14.13 4.87
N ALA A 37 -7.79 -14.74 4.19
CA ALA A 37 -7.66 -16.08 3.62
C ALA A 37 -6.77 -16.13 2.37
N LEU A 38 -6.30 -14.98 1.89
CA LEU A 38 -5.36 -14.84 0.78
C LEU A 38 -3.92 -14.60 1.24
N ALA A 39 -3.67 -14.54 2.55
CA ALA A 39 -2.32 -14.40 3.07
C ALA A 39 -1.43 -15.58 2.62
N TRP A 40 -0.19 -15.27 2.27
CA TRP A 40 0.80 -16.28 1.92
C TRP A 40 1.68 -16.60 3.11
N GLU A 41 1.66 -17.86 3.55
CA GLU A 41 2.57 -18.37 4.59
C GLU A 41 3.98 -18.51 4.00
N ALA A 42 4.84 -17.54 4.31
CA ALA A 42 6.24 -17.58 3.90
C ALA A 42 7.01 -18.65 4.70
N PRO A 43 8.07 -19.27 4.14
CA PRO A 43 8.89 -20.28 4.85
C PRO A 43 9.47 -19.81 6.19
N GLU A 44 9.60 -18.50 6.38
CA GLU A 44 10.01 -17.84 7.63
C GLU A 44 8.96 -17.90 8.74
N GLY A 45 7.75 -18.40 8.45
CA GLY A 45 6.62 -18.45 9.39
C GLY A 45 5.90 -17.11 9.55
N ILE A 46 5.89 -16.30 8.48
CA ILE A 46 5.26 -14.97 8.44
C ILE A 46 4.16 -14.97 7.39
N ASP A 47 2.96 -14.57 7.79
CA ASP A 47 1.83 -14.39 6.88
C ASP A 47 1.97 -13.07 6.12
N VAL A 48 2.24 -13.16 4.82
CA VAL A 48 2.33 -12.00 3.93
C VAL A 48 0.93 -11.64 3.46
N GLN A 49 0.44 -10.48 3.89
CA GLN A 49 -0.87 -9.96 3.51
C GLN A 49 -0.88 -9.50 2.04
N PRO A 50 -2.02 -9.63 1.35
CA PRO A 50 -2.15 -9.23 -0.06
C PRO A 50 -2.14 -7.70 -0.27
N LEU A 51 -2.35 -6.91 0.79
CA LEU A 51 -2.30 -5.45 0.80
C LEU A 51 -1.76 -4.97 2.15
N TYR A 52 -0.92 -3.93 2.11
CA TYR A 52 -0.48 -3.17 3.28
C TYR A 52 -0.80 -1.69 3.06
N THR A 53 -1.12 -0.98 4.13
CA THR A 53 -1.53 0.43 4.14
C THR A 53 -0.65 1.26 5.09
N GLU A 54 -0.99 2.55 5.24
CA GLU A 54 -0.34 3.42 6.21
C GLU A 54 -0.46 2.92 7.66
N SER A 55 -1.55 2.21 8.00
CA SER A 55 -1.74 1.68 9.35
C SER A 55 -0.73 0.58 9.71
N ASP A 56 -0.18 -0.12 8.73
CA ASP A 56 0.76 -1.22 8.97
C ASP A 56 2.16 -0.74 9.37
N VAL A 57 2.43 0.55 9.19
CA VAL A 57 3.69 1.19 9.62
C VAL A 57 3.50 2.10 10.82
N ASP A 58 2.27 2.18 11.36
CA ASP A 58 1.97 3.01 12.53
C ASP A 58 2.76 2.55 13.76
N GLY A 59 3.35 3.52 14.46
CA GLY A 59 4.13 3.28 15.67
C GLY A 59 5.57 2.79 15.45
N LEU A 60 6.01 2.57 14.21
CA LEU A 60 7.42 2.29 13.92
C LEU A 60 8.28 3.54 14.15
N ASP A 61 9.22 3.47 15.10
CA ASP A 61 10.05 4.59 15.54
C ASP A 61 11.29 4.86 14.65
N PHE A 62 11.52 4.01 13.64
CA PHE A 62 12.69 4.03 12.78
C PHE A 62 12.41 4.42 11.31
N LEU A 63 11.20 4.88 10.98
CA LEU A 63 10.84 5.21 9.59
C LEU A 63 11.56 6.47 9.07
N SER A 64 11.77 7.46 9.95
CA SER A 64 12.31 8.78 9.63
C SER A 64 13.81 8.91 9.92
N THR A 65 14.59 7.84 9.76
CA THR A 65 16.05 7.84 9.96
C THR A 65 16.82 8.13 8.66
N TYR A 66 18.11 8.43 8.77
CA TYR A 66 19.02 8.65 7.64
C TYR A 66 20.11 7.56 7.55
N PRO A 67 20.64 7.25 6.35
CA PRO A 67 21.79 6.35 6.22
C PRO A 67 23.02 6.92 6.96
N GLY A 68 23.86 6.05 7.52
CA GLY A 68 25.04 6.45 8.29
C GLY A 68 24.79 6.95 9.70
N LEU A 69 23.53 6.95 10.18
CA LEU A 69 23.16 7.22 11.57
C LEU A 69 22.50 5.99 12.20
N ALA A 70 22.77 5.74 13.48
CA ALA A 70 22.12 4.65 14.22
C ALA A 70 20.58 4.80 14.13
N PRO A 71 19.81 3.70 13.96
CA PRO A 71 20.20 2.29 14.00
C PRO A 71 20.69 1.70 12.66
N PHE A 72 21.06 2.54 11.69
CA PHE A 72 21.61 2.15 10.38
C PHE A 72 20.66 1.34 9.49
N LEU A 73 19.34 1.44 9.71
CA LEU A 73 18.32 0.74 8.92
C LEU A 73 18.42 1.02 7.42
N ARG A 74 18.76 2.26 7.04
CA ARG A 74 18.93 2.69 5.64
C ARG A 74 20.36 2.50 5.11
N GLY A 75 21.20 1.78 5.84
CA GLY A 75 22.59 1.49 5.49
C GLY A 75 23.61 2.23 6.36
N PRO A 76 24.87 1.72 6.40
CA PRO A 76 25.91 2.22 7.29
C PRO A 76 26.63 3.47 6.78
N TYR A 77 26.48 3.86 5.50
CA TYR A 77 27.21 4.96 4.89
C TYR A 77 26.26 6.02 4.30
N PRO A 78 26.54 7.33 4.46
CA PRO A 78 25.59 8.42 4.18
C PRO A 78 25.62 8.99 2.74
N THR A 79 26.09 8.23 1.73
CA THR A 79 26.36 8.74 0.36
C THR A 79 25.29 9.65 -0.23
#